data_AF-A0A316P1U3-F1
#
_entry.id   AF-A0A316P1U3-F1
#
_cell.length_a   1.000
_cell.length_b   1.000
_cell.length_c   1.000
_cell.angle_alpha   90.00
_cell.angle_beta   90.00
_cell.angle_gamma   90.00
#
_symmetry.space_group_name_H-M   'P 1'
#
loop_
_entity.id
_entity.type
_entity.pdbx_description
1 polymer ?
#
loop_
_entity_poly.entity_id
_entity_poly.type
_entity_poly.pdbx_seq_one_letter_code
_entity_poly.pdbx_strand_id
1 'polypeptide(L)'
;MKVSAINFSNYDVSFLSNSERTVNNIHKKRYNASKYFKEPAAYTSGAILAGIGAIYYIKRGRTTPFAKEVAASMSKAYHGKVSASSLSCLMSGDELLKELPKLSKSNYECTPQNMANGVFKVDLHSHSNFSDGEGYIKNILEDAAEYADELYKKTKQKFIFALTDHDTVEGLKEALNIISYNPSRYKNLRFVPGIEVSFAHSAPKSKNECEMSELLVYGVNPYSENITKFLKNIKQKRINMINNFIEDAKKTYPLTNFSFDEFSNCYDFKKYGNLMNIHWRVFHYTQTKHAVTCATSKFHSDINSQYKNIMQDFKGASVDTLKQNGKIPHNINDFHALDKLLKKYAPHFENGKLIASSENTFEEVIDAFKDEKNVFMAFAHPGYFSNHVTNPSESLKYFTQNSQGLIKASESYHQAYRNMDKNIIENLQKQTESLNLLNLGGRDNHGKKLF
;
A
#
# COMPACT_ATOMS: atom_id res chain seq x y z
N MET A 1 -33.68 -8.45 -26.35
CA MET A 1 -33.54 -8.10 -24.92
C MET A 1 -32.74 -6.81 -24.80
N LYS A 2 -33.30 -5.78 -24.19
CA LYS A 2 -32.65 -4.47 -23.98
C LYS A 2 -31.55 -4.63 -22.93
N VAL A 3 -30.30 -4.36 -23.30
CA VAL A 3 -29.17 -4.27 -22.36
C VAL A 3 -29.25 -2.88 -21.73
N SER A 4 -29.69 -2.82 -20.47
CA SER A 4 -29.68 -1.59 -19.68
C SER A 4 -28.24 -1.24 -19.30
N ALA A 5 -27.83 -0.01 -19.61
CA ALA A 5 -26.57 0.58 -19.16
C ALA A 5 -26.43 0.44 -17.64
N ILE A 6 -25.31 -0.12 -17.20
CA ILE A 6 -25.05 -0.33 -15.78
C ILE A 6 -24.50 0.97 -15.21
N ASN A 7 -25.25 1.56 -14.28
CA ASN A 7 -24.86 2.72 -13.51
C ASN A 7 -23.97 2.24 -12.34
N PHE A 8 -22.66 2.53 -12.41
CA PHE A 8 -21.67 2.11 -11.40
C PHE A 8 -21.22 3.28 -10.51
N SER A 9 -22.17 4.12 -10.08
CA SER A 9 -21.96 5.18 -9.07
C SER A 9 -21.57 4.67 -7.66
N ASN A 10 -21.20 3.39 -7.50
CA ASN A 10 -20.93 2.76 -6.21
C ASN A 10 -19.48 2.30 -6.03
N TYR A 11 -18.56 2.67 -6.93
CA TYR A 11 -17.14 2.74 -6.54
C TYR A 11 -16.92 4.11 -5.91
N ASP A 12 -16.91 4.11 -4.59
CA ASP A 12 -16.86 5.33 -3.80
C ASP A 12 -15.46 5.95 -3.87
N VAL A 13 -15.27 6.86 -4.83
CA VAL A 13 -14.09 7.73 -4.93
C VAL A 13 -14.17 8.87 -3.89
N SER A 14 -15.19 8.91 -3.01
CA SER A 14 -15.36 9.99 -2.03
C SER A 14 -14.37 9.97 -0.87
N PHE A 15 -13.50 8.96 -0.78
CA PHE A 15 -12.41 8.96 0.20
C PHE A 15 -11.37 10.07 -0.04
N LEU A 16 -11.31 10.62 -1.27
CA LEU A 16 -10.41 11.73 -1.62
C LEU A 16 -11.03 13.12 -1.44
N SER A 17 -12.36 13.25 -1.29
CA SER A 17 -13.03 14.57 -1.30
C SER A 17 -13.61 15.02 0.05
N ASN A 18 -13.62 14.16 1.07
CA ASN A 18 -14.23 14.49 2.38
C ASN A 18 -13.25 14.94 3.47
N SER A 19 -11.93 14.96 3.20
CA SER A 19 -10.94 15.43 4.18
C SER A 19 -10.81 16.97 4.25
N GLU A 20 -11.31 17.71 3.24
CA GLU A 20 -11.16 19.17 3.18
C GLU A 20 -12.35 19.98 3.74
N ARG A 21 -13.52 19.37 4.00
CA ARG A 21 -14.72 20.13 4.43
C ARG A 21 -15.03 20.15 5.92
N THR A 22 -14.34 19.38 6.76
CA THR A 22 -14.70 19.25 8.19
C THR A 22 -13.75 19.95 9.17
N VAL A 23 -12.87 20.84 8.69
CA VAL A 23 -11.89 21.56 9.55
C VAL A 23 -12.31 23.01 9.89
N ASN A 24 -13.53 23.43 9.54
CA ASN A 24 -14.06 24.71 9.99
C ASN A 24 -15.15 24.51 11.05
N ASN A 25 -14.73 24.43 12.31
CA ASN A 25 -15.41 24.90 13.53
C ASN A 25 -15.18 23.98 14.74
N ILE A 26 -13.98 23.99 15.32
CA ILE A 26 -13.82 23.71 16.76
C ILE A 26 -12.82 24.71 17.37
N HIS A 27 -13.26 25.35 18.44
CA HIS A 27 -12.58 26.44 19.13
C HIS A 27 -11.17 26.09 19.63
N LYS A 28 -10.28 27.06 19.44
CA LYS A 28 -8.90 27.15 19.92
C LYS A 28 -8.78 26.90 21.43
N LYS A 29 -8.07 25.84 21.82
CA LYS A 29 -7.18 25.88 22.99
C LYS A 29 -5.74 25.79 22.49
N ARG A 30 -5.03 26.93 22.62
CA ARG A 30 -3.65 27.12 22.19
C ARG A 30 -2.71 26.21 22.99
N TYR A 31 -2.17 25.16 22.36
CA TYR A 31 -0.90 24.57 22.76
C TYR A 31 0.20 25.20 21.90
N ASN A 32 1.11 25.92 22.54
CA ASN A 32 2.15 26.72 21.88
C ASN A 32 3.32 25.81 21.49
N ALA A 33 3.22 25.15 20.33
CA ALA A 33 4.25 24.25 19.77
C ALA A 33 5.40 24.99 19.03
N SER A 34 5.43 26.32 19.09
CA SER A 34 6.34 27.16 18.29
C SER A 34 7.78 27.27 18.83
N LYS A 35 8.16 26.50 19.86
CA LYS A 35 9.51 26.60 20.45
C LYS A 35 10.53 25.57 19.93
N TYR A 36 10.14 24.63 19.08
CA TYR A 36 11.02 23.55 18.60
C TYR A 36 11.05 23.33 17.07
N PHE A 37 10.33 24.12 16.29
CA PHE A 37 10.37 24.03 14.83
C PHE A 37 11.33 25.08 14.25
N LYS A 38 12.59 24.68 14.04
CA LYS A 38 13.36 25.22 12.92
C LYS A 38 13.17 24.26 11.76
N GLU A 39 12.52 24.74 10.71
CA GLU A 39 12.39 24.02 9.44
C GLU A 39 13.76 23.57 8.92
N PRO A 40 13.95 22.30 8.52
CA PRO A 40 15.07 21.94 7.67
C PRO A 40 14.65 22.19 6.22
N ALA A 41 15.38 23.09 5.59
CA ALA A 41 15.39 23.32 4.15
C ALA A 41 15.50 22.00 3.37
N ALA A 42 14.86 21.99 2.20
CA ALA A 42 14.83 20.93 1.23
C ALA A 42 16.22 20.31 0.99
N TYR A 43 16.39 19.05 1.41
CA TYR A 43 17.42 18.18 0.86
C TYR A 43 16.84 17.55 -0.40
N THR A 44 16.98 18.26 -1.51
CA THR A 44 16.80 17.68 -2.83
C THR A 44 17.82 16.57 -3.04
N SER A 45 17.29 15.43 -3.47
CA SER A 45 17.95 14.32 -4.15
C SER A 45 19.21 14.75 -4.92
N GLY A 46 20.39 14.30 -4.47
CA GLY A 46 21.66 14.57 -5.18
C GLY A 46 22.94 14.36 -4.37
N ALA A 47 22.89 14.30 -3.03
CA ALA A 47 24.10 14.14 -2.20
C ALA A 47 23.90 13.10 -1.08
N ILE A 48 23.83 11.82 -1.44
CA ILE A 48 24.19 10.70 -0.53
C ILE A 48 25.21 9.83 -1.26
N LEU A 49 26.33 10.44 -1.65
CA LEU A 49 27.56 9.74 -1.97
C LEU A 49 28.70 10.58 -1.39
N ALA A 50 29.56 9.94 -0.60
CA ALA A 50 30.68 10.46 0.18
C ALA A 50 30.34 10.97 1.60
N GLY A 51 30.49 10.07 2.57
CA GLY A 51 30.45 10.35 4.01
C GLY A 51 30.83 9.12 4.83
N ILE A 52 32.05 8.62 4.63
CA ILE A 52 32.69 7.59 5.46
C ILE A 52 32.80 8.10 6.89
N GLY A 53 32.40 7.27 7.87
CA GLY A 53 33.00 7.28 9.21
C GLY A 53 32.34 8.16 10.27
N ALA A 54 31.13 7.83 10.72
CA ALA A 54 30.68 8.17 12.07
C ALA A 54 30.77 6.92 12.96
N ILE A 55 31.96 6.68 13.53
CA ILE A 55 32.12 5.74 14.65
C ILE A 55 31.55 6.45 15.88
N TYR A 56 30.23 6.37 16.07
CA TYR A 56 29.62 6.70 17.35
C TYR A 56 29.75 5.50 18.29
N TYR A 57 30.13 5.77 19.53
CA TYR A 57 30.23 4.79 20.61
C TYR A 57 28.82 4.26 20.96
N ILE A 58 28.35 3.27 20.20
CA ILE A 58 27.09 2.59 20.47
C ILE A 58 27.31 1.72 21.72
N LYS A 59 26.63 2.04 22.83
CA LYS A 59 26.41 1.08 23.92
C LYS A 59 25.95 -0.23 23.27
N ARG A 60 26.73 -1.31 23.37
CA ARG A 60 26.49 -2.58 22.67
C ARG A 60 25.07 -3.09 22.93
N GLY A 61 24.13 -2.71 22.07
CA GLY A 61 22.79 -3.28 22.03
C GLY A 61 22.90 -4.75 21.65
N ARG A 62 22.00 -5.58 22.17
CA ARG A 62 21.92 -6.99 21.77
C ARG A 62 21.68 -7.05 20.26
N THR A 63 22.56 -7.76 19.54
CA THR A 63 22.41 -7.95 18.09
C THR A 63 21.65 -9.24 17.83
N THR A 64 20.55 -9.16 17.09
CA THR A 64 19.76 -10.34 16.67
C THR A 64 20.37 -10.95 15.40
N PRO A 65 20.14 -12.25 15.12
CA PRO A 65 20.54 -12.86 13.85
C PRO A 65 19.99 -12.09 12.64
N PHE A 66 18.72 -11.67 12.69
CA PHE A 66 18.08 -10.88 11.64
C PHE A 66 18.76 -9.52 11.44
N ALA A 67 19.08 -8.78 12.52
CA ALA A 67 19.81 -7.52 12.41
C ALA A 67 21.21 -7.69 11.80
N LYS A 68 21.88 -8.84 12.04
CA LYS A 68 23.17 -9.16 11.41
C LYS A 68 23.02 -9.41 9.92
N GLU A 69 22.00 -10.15 9.52
CA GLU A 69 21.70 -10.45 8.12
C GLU A 69 21.37 -9.17 7.34
N VAL A 70 20.48 -8.34 7.86
CA VAL A 70 20.11 -7.06 7.23
C VAL A 70 21.30 -6.12 7.16
N ALA A 71 22.09 -5.99 8.24
CA ALA A 71 23.29 -5.16 8.22
C ALA A 71 24.34 -5.63 7.20
N ALA A 72 24.52 -6.95 7.05
CA ALA A 72 25.42 -7.51 6.04
C ALA A 72 24.92 -7.19 4.62
N SER A 73 23.61 -7.30 4.39
CA SER A 73 22.99 -7.01 3.10
C SER A 73 23.07 -5.52 2.75
N MET A 74 22.80 -4.63 3.72
CA MET A 74 23.02 -3.19 3.58
C MET A 74 24.48 -2.87 3.28
N SER A 75 25.42 -3.53 3.97
CA SER A 75 26.85 -3.29 3.77
C SER A 75 27.29 -3.61 2.35
N LYS A 76 26.76 -4.72 1.79
CA LYS A 76 26.97 -5.10 0.40
C LYS A 76 26.36 -4.07 -0.57
N ALA A 77 25.14 -3.62 -0.30
CA ALA A 77 24.42 -2.69 -1.18
C ALA A 77 25.04 -1.28 -1.24
N TYR A 78 25.59 -0.79 -0.13
CA TYR A 78 26.14 0.57 -0.03
C TYR A 78 27.68 0.63 -0.13
N HIS A 79 28.35 -0.49 -0.36
CA HIS A 79 29.83 -0.58 -0.37
C HIS A 79 30.48 0.03 0.89
N GLY A 80 29.85 -0.17 2.06
CA GLY A 80 30.27 0.41 3.34
C GLY A 80 29.92 -0.52 4.50
N LYS A 81 30.58 -0.37 5.65
CA LYS A 81 30.33 -1.25 6.81
C LYS A 81 29.18 -0.72 7.67
N VAL A 82 28.06 -1.44 7.67
CA VAL A 82 26.94 -1.19 8.59
C VAL A 82 27.06 -2.12 9.80
N SER A 83 27.00 -1.57 11.01
CA SER A 83 27.05 -2.37 12.24
C SER A 83 25.69 -2.98 12.54
N ALA A 84 25.63 -4.28 12.81
CA ALA A 84 24.40 -4.92 13.28
C ALA A 84 23.83 -4.28 14.56
N SER A 85 24.67 -3.65 15.40
CA SER A 85 24.22 -2.94 16.60
C SER A 85 23.47 -1.65 16.31
N SER A 86 23.68 -1.02 15.14
CA SER A 86 22.88 0.15 14.73
C SER A 86 21.49 -0.23 14.26
N LEU A 87 21.22 -1.53 14.10
CA LEU A 87 19.91 -2.09 13.78
C LEU A 87 19.31 -2.87 14.96
N SER A 88 19.68 -2.51 16.20
CA SER A 88 19.24 -3.23 17.40
C SER A 88 17.74 -3.10 17.72
N CYS A 89 17.02 -2.19 17.07
CA CYS A 89 15.57 -2.08 17.14
C CYS A 89 14.84 -3.05 16.18
N LEU A 90 15.55 -3.70 15.25
CA LEU A 90 14.91 -4.60 14.29
C LEU A 90 14.34 -5.83 14.97
N MET A 91 13.15 -6.20 14.51
CA MET A 91 12.39 -7.34 14.95
C MET A 91 12.10 -8.24 13.75
N SER A 92 12.50 -9.52 13.86
CA SER A 92 12.22 -10.55 12.87
C SER A 92 10.75 -10.98 12.90
N GLY A 93 10.29 -11.67 11.84
CA GLY A 93 8.96 -12.27 11.81
C GLY A 93 8.75 -13.30 12.93
N ASP A 94 9.76 -14.12 13.22
CA ASP A 94 9.73 -15.09 14.33
C ASP A 94 9.61 -14.45 15.72
N GLU A 95 10.27 -13.30 15.92
CA GLU A 95 10.08 -12.52 17.14
C GLU A 95 8.67 -11.95 17.22
N LEU A 96 8.08 -11.53 16.09
CA LEU A 96 6.73 -10.98 16.04
C LEU A 96 5.68 -12.05 16.34
N LEU A 97 5.80 -13.22 15.72
CA LEU A 97 4.92 -14.37 16.01
C LEU A 97 4.87 -14.73 17.50
N LYS A 98 5.97 -14.51 18.25
CA LYS A 98 6.01 -14.74 19.71
C LYS A 98 5.36 -13.63 20.53
N GLU A 99 5.23 -12.42 19.99
CA GLU A 99 4.55 -11.31 20.66
C GLU A 99 3.06 -11.29 20.39
N LEU A 100 2.60 -11.67 19.19
CA LEU A 100 1.18 -11.61 18.80
C LEU A 100 0.22 -12.23 19.83
N PRO A 101 0.47 -13.43 20.40
CA PRO A 101 -0.44 -14.04 21.38
C PRO A 101 -0.55 -13.27 22.70
N LYS A 102 0.36 -12.33 22.98
CA LYS A 102 0.36 -11.52 24.20
C LYS A 102 -0.40 -10.21 24.04
N LEU A 103 -0.82 -9.89 22.81
CA LEU A 103 -1.49 -8.65 22.45
C LEU A 103 -2.99 -8.88 22.38
N SER A 104 -3.75 -7.90 22.88
CA SER A 104 -5.20 -7.88 22.75
C SER A 104 -5.63 -6.79 21.75
N LYS A 105 -6.89 -6.81 21.33
CA LYS A 105 -7.48 -5.80 20.44
C LYS A 105 -7.14 -4.36 20.84
N SER A 106 -7.23 -4.01 22.12
CA SER A 106 -6.97 -2.64 22.59
C SER A 106 -5.52 -2.20 22.38
N ASN A 107 -4.58 -3.13 22.24
CA ASN A 107 -3.18 -2.81 21.95
C ASN A 107 -2.97 -2.27 20.53
N TYR A 108 -3.89 -2.56 19.60
CA TYR A 108 -3.87 -2.08 18.21
C TYR A 108 -4.73 -0.83 17.99
N GLU A 109 -5.58 -0.47 18.96
CA GLU A 109 -6.51 0.66 18.82
C GLU A 109 -5.85 1.98 19.20
N CYS A 110 -5.41 2.74 18.19
CA CYS A 110 -4.90 4.09 18.36
C CYS A 110 -6.05 5.07 18.67
N THR A 111 -6.34 5.22 19.97
CA THR A 111 -7.23 6.26 20.48
C THR A 111 -6.46 7.16 21.43
N PRO A 112 -6.85 8.45 21.59
CA PRO A 112 -6.20 9.33 22.56
C PRO A 112 -6.13 8.72 23.96
N GLN A 113 -7.17 8.00 24.39
CA GLN A 113 -7.23 7.32 25.68
C GLN A 113 -6.24 6.15 25.76
N ASN A 114 -6.17 5.29 24.73
CA ASN A 114 -5.24 4.16 24.72
C ASN A 114 -3.78 4.63 24.64
N MET A 115 -3.50 5.69 23.88
CA MET A 115 -2.17 6.31 23.84
C MET A 115 -1.79 6.95 25.18
N ALA A 116 -2.72 7.69 25.81
CA ALA A 116 -2.51 8.32 27.11
C ALA A 116 -2.19 7.28 28.19
N ASN A 117 -2.92 6.16 28.22
CA ASN A 117 -2.80 5.10 29.22
C ASN A 117 -1.69 4.08 28.94
N GLY A 118 -0.96 4.19 27.82
CA GLY A 118 0.06 3.21 27.43
C GLY A 118 -0.52 1.84 27.06
N VAL A 119 -1.78 1.82 26.61
CA VAL A 119 -2.48 0.61 26.16
C VAL A 119 -2.18 0.33 24.68
N PHE A 120 -2.09 1.36 23.84
CA PHE A 120 -1.68 1.21 22.44
C PHE A 120 -0.18 0.86 22.40
N LYS A 121 0.17 -0.25 21.74
CA LYS A 121 1.52 -0.84 21.82
C LYS A 121 2.07 -1.28 20.48
N VAL A 122 1.20 -1.37 19.48
CA VAL A 122 1.52 -2.03 18.22
C VAL A 122 0.73 -1.41 17.07
N ASP A 123 1.41 -1.22 15.94
CA ASP A 123 0.80 -0.88 14.65
C ASP A 123 1.57 -1.60 13.54
N LEU A 124 0.93 -2.56 12.87
CA LEU A 124 1.59 -3.44 11.91
C LEU A 124 1.18 -3.18 10.46
N HIS A 125 0.41 -2.12 10.19
CA HIS A 125 -0.05 -1.80 8.85
C HIS A 125 0.01 -0.28 8.64
N SER A 126 0.97 0.20 7.86
CA SER A 126 1.18 1.63 7.60
C SER A 126 1.94 1.86 6.30
N HIS A 127 1.51 2.87 5.55
CA HIS A 127 2.02 3.22 4.23
C HIS A 127 2.78 4.55 4.25
N SER A 128 3.70 4.68 3.31
CA SER A 128 4.50 5.88 3.10
C SER A 128 4.33 6.42 1.68
N ASN A 129 5.02 7.52 1.40
CA ASN A 129 5.08 8.11 0.07
C ASN A 129 5.84 7.27 -0.98
N PHE A 130 6.28 6.05 -0.63
CA PHE A 130 6.83 5.07 -1.58
C PHE A 130 5.76 4.18 -2.22
N SER A 131 4.55 4.18 -1.67
CA SER A 131 3.35 3.61 -2.27
C SER A 131 2.28 4.71 -2.33
N ASP A 132 1.16 4.56 -1.64
CA ASP A 132 0.02 5.47 -1.69
C ASP A 132 -0.19 6.33 -0.43
N GLY A 133 0.61 6.12 0.61
CA GLY A 133 0.70 7.00 1.76
C GLY A 133 1.20 8.41 1.42
N GLU A 134 0.90 9.38 2.28
CA GLU A 134 1.39 10.76 2.15
C GLU A 134 2.60 11.07 3.05
N GLY A 135 2.85 10.24 4.05
CA GLY A 135 3.93 10.42 5.02
C GLY A 135 5.29 10.11 4.43
N TYR A 136 6.26 11.01 4.62
CA TYR A 136 7.67 10.71 4.39
C TYR A 136 8.20 9.78 5.47
N ILE A 137 9.05 8.82 5.09
CA ILE A 137 9.64 7.82 5.99
C ILE A 137 10.21 8.44 7.27
N LYS A 138 10.97 9.54 7.12
CA LYS A 138 11.53 10.25 8.27
C LYS A 138 10.45 10.71 9.26
N ASN A 139 9.36 11.31 8.78
CA ASN A 139 8.32 11.81 9.66
C ASN A 139 7.58 10.67 10.37
N ILE A 140 7.27 9.60 9.64
CA ILE A 140 6.66 8.38 10.18
C ILE A 140 7.53 7.78 11.29
N LEU A 141 8.84 7.63 11.04
CA LEU A 141 9.78 7.09 12.01
C LEU A 141 9.97 8.00 13.23
N GLU A 142 9.98 9.32 13.04
CA GLU A 142 10.07 10.25 14.16
C GLU A 142 8.81 10.18 15.03
N ASP A 143 7.61 10.21 14.45
CA ASP A 143 6.35 10.05 15.19
C ASP A 143 6.33 8.72 15.96
N ALA A 144 6.72 7.61 15.31
CA ALA A 144 6.82 6.29 15.94
C ALA A 144 7.80 6.29 17.13
N ALA A 145 8.96 6.93 16.96
CA ALA A 145 10.00 6.96 17.98
C ALA A 145 9.66 7.91 19.14
N GLU A 146 8.99 9.05 18.88
CA GLU A 146 8.46 9.93 19.93
C GLU A 146 7.45 9.17 20.80
N TYR A 147 6.50 8.50 20.15
CA TYR A 147 5.51 7.70 20.85
C TYR A 147 6.15 6.53 21.62
N ALA A 148 7.13 5.86 21.01
CA ALA A 148 7.86 4.77 21.66
C ALA A 148 8.57 5.20 22.94
N ASP A 149 9.18 6.39 22.95
CA ASP A 149 9.81 6.95 24.15
C ASP A 149 8.79 7.23 25.26
N GLU A 150 7.63 7.81 24.92
CA GLU A 150 6.54 8.06 25.87
C GLU A 150 5.94 6.76 26.42
N LEU A 151 5.68 5.78 25.56
CA LEU A 151 5.19 4.45 25.96
C LEU A 151 6.19 3.78 26.91
N TYR A 152 7.48 3.81 26.58
CA TYR A 152 8.52 3.20 27.40
C TYR A 152 8.66 3.87 28.76
N LYS A 153 8.58 5.20 28.84
CA LYS A 153 8.61 5.92 30.14
C LYS A 153 7.51 5.40 31.07
N LYS A 154 6.30 5.24 30.53
CA LYS A 154 5.08 4.82 31.27
C LYS A 154 5.08 3.34 31.63
N THR A 155 5.43 2.47 30.70
CA THR A 155 5.14 1.02 30.80
C THR A 155 6.39 0.15 30.84
N LYS A 156 7.56 0.72 30.52
CA LYS A 156 8.81 -0.02 30.21
C LYS A 156 8.70 -0.98 29.03
N GLN A 157 7.62 -0.89 28.24
CA GLN A 157 7.43 -1.64 27.02
C GLN A 157 7.82 -0.79 25.82
N LYS A 158 8.36 -1.45 24.79
CA LYS A 158 8.72 -0.83 23.52
C LYS A 158 7.54 -0.85 22.57
N PHE A 159 7.41 0.17 21.73
CA PHE A 159 6.37 0.22 20.69
C PHE A 159 6.78 -0.68 19.51
N ILE A 160 5.87 -1.53 19.03
CA ILE A 160 6.07 -2.37 17.85
C ILE A 160 5.47 -1.66 16.64
N PHE A 161 6.27 -1.42 15.61
CA PHE A 161 5.83 -0.70 14.42
C PHE A 161 6.29 -1.40 13.15
N ALA A 162 5.40 -1.56 12.18
CA ALA A 162 5.75 -2.00 10.83
C ALA A 162 5.42 -0.94 9.79
N LEU A 163 6.30 -0.80 8.81
CA LEU A 163 6.00 -0.16 7.53
C LEU A 163 5.66 -1.28 6.54
N THR A 164 4.64 -1.09 5.71
CA THR A 164 4.08 -2.14 4.84
C THR A 164 3.65 -1.61 3.48
N ASP A 165 4.46 -0.74 2.86
CA ASP A 165 4.16 -0.17 1.53
C ASP A 165 3.76 -1.24 0.49
N HIS A 166 2.79 -0.91 -0.37
CA HIS A 166 2.34 -1.79 -1.46
C HIS A 166 3.45 -2.13 -2.46
N ASP A 167 3.68 -3.43 -2.67
CA ASP A 167 4.54 -4.03 -3.69
C ASP A 167 5.93 -3.35 -3.87
N THR A 168 6.51 -2.83 -2.79
CA THR A 168 7.81 -2.17 -2.82
C THR A 168 8.57 -2.29 -1.50
N VAL A 169 9.90 -2.30 -1.58
CA VAL A 169 10.80 -2.28 -0.42
C VAL A 169 11.58 -0.98 -0.29
N GLU A 170 11.35 0.00 -1.18
CA GLU A 170 12.16 1.21 -1.22
C GLU A 170 11.99 2.06 0.06
N GLY A 171 10.77 2.15 0.59
CA GLY A 171 10.51 2.78 1.89
C GLY A 171 11.24 2.10 3.06
N LEU A 172 11.32 0.75 3.04
CA LEU A 172 12.09 0.00 4.02
C LEU A 172 13.59 0.30 3.92
N LYS A 173 14.15 0.39 2.72
CA LYS A 173 15.58 0.72 2.54
C LYS A 173 15.89 2.09 3.12
N GLU A 174 15.05 3.09 2.86
CA GLU A 174 15.21 4.42 3.45
C GLU A 174 15.06 4.38 4.99
N ALA A 175 14.06 3.65 5.50
CA ALA A 175 13.83 3.53 6.94
C ALA A 175 15.04 2.91 7.67
N LEU A 176 15.57 1.82 7.13
CA LEU A 176 16.75 1.16 7.69
C LEU A 176 17.99 2.04 7.64
N ASN A 177 18.16 2.83 6.57
CA ASN A 177 19.24 3.78 6.46
C ASN A 177 19.16 4.83 7.59
N ILE A 178 18.00 5.48 7.74
CA ILE A 178 17.74 6.47 8.81
C ILE A 178 18.00 5.87 10.20
N ILE A 179 17.47 4.68 10.46
CA ILE A 179 17.67 3.97 11.73
C ILE A 179 19.15 3.72 11.99
N SER A 180 19.88 3.22 10.99
CA SER A 180 21.29 2.88 11.12
C SER A 180 22.18 4.09 11.40
N TYR A 181 21.79 5.29 10.94
CA TYR A 181 22.49 6.55 11.21
C TYR A 181 22.22 7.10 12.61
N ASN A 182 21.05 6.85 13.19
CA ASN A 182 20.70 7.33 14.53
C ASN A 182 20.05 6.24 15.41
N PRO A 183 20.78 5.15 15.74
CA PRO A 183 20.21 4.02 16.46
C PRO A 183 19.72 4.38 17.87
N SER A 184 20.32 5.38 18.52
CA SER A 184 19.90 5.85 19.84
C SER A 184 18.50 6.46 19.84
N ARG A 185 18.09 7.07 18.72
CA ARG A 185 16.76 7.67 18.58
C ARG A 185 15.67 6.61 18.58
N TYR A 186 15.94 5.47 17.95
CA TYR A 186 14.97 4.38 17.77
C TYR A 186 15.11 3.26 18.82
N LYS A 187 15.85 3.49 19.91
CA LYS A 187 16.16 2.45 20.93
C LYS A 187 14.92 1.84 21.60
N ASN A 188 13.83 2.60 21.70
CA ASN A 188 12.56 2.19 22.32
C ASN A 188 11.52 1.71 21.30
N LEU A 189 11.87 1.75 20.01
CA LEU A 189 11.09 1.15 18.93
C LEU A 189 11.49 -0.33 18.77
N ARG A 190 10.53 -1.15 18.38
CA ARG A 190 10.74 -2.46 17.75
C ARG A 190 10.22 -2.36 16.32
N PHE A 191 11.12 -2.08 15.39
CA PHE A 191 10.78 -1.89 13.99
C PHE A 191 10.72 -3.25 13.29
N VAL A 192 9.58 -3.55 12.67
CA VAL A 192 9.35 -4.76 11.88
C VAL A 192 9.35 -4.34 10.40
N PRO A 193 10.36 -4.72 9.62
CA PRO A 193 10.31 -4.50 8.18
C PRO A 193 9.20 -5.37 7.56
N GLY A 194 8.24 -4.73 6.88
CA GLY A 194 7.18 -5.43 6.18
C GLY A 194 6.82 -4.80 4.83
N ILE A 195 5.97 -5.49 4.09
CA ILE A 195 5.43 -5.05 2.79
C ILE A 195 4.00 -5.58 2.68
N GLU A 196 3.16 -4.87 1.95
CA GLU A 196 1.85 -5.38 1.52
C GLU A 196 1.95 -5.84 0.07
N VAL A 197 1.71 -7.12 -0.18
CA VAL A 197 1.85 -7.72 -1.51
C VAL A 197 0.47 -8.03 -2.07
N SER A 198 0.21 -7.51 -3.27
CA SER A 198 -1.05 -7.75 -3.96
C SER A 198 -0.98 -9.00 -4.84
N PHE A 199 -2.12 -9.69 -4.97
CA PHE A 199 -2.28 -10.83 -5.87
C PHE A 199 -3.72 -10.96 -6.39
N ALA A 200 -3.85 -11.44 -7.62
CA ALA A 200 -5.11 -11.82 -8.22
C ALA A 200 -5.42 -13.30 -7.94
N HIS A 201 -6.71 -13.62 -7.82
CA HIS A 201 -7.18 -14.99 -7.62
C HIS A 201 -8.58 -15.20 -8.21
N SER A 202 -8.99 -16.46 -8.31
CA SER A 202 -10.33 -16.82 -8.75
C SER A 202 -11.40 -16.30 -7.80
N ALA A 203 -12.47 -15.78 -8.35
CA ALA A 203 -13.67 -15.35 -7.62
C ALA A 203 -14.93 -15.63 -8.46
N PRO A 204 -15.22 -16.89 -8.84
CA PRO A 204 -16.18 -17.24 -9.90
C PRO A 204 -17.64 -16.88 -9.59
N LYS A 205 -17.92 -16.37 -8.40
CA LYS A 205 -19.24 -15.93 -7.95
C LYS A 205 -19.28 -14.44 -7.55
N SER A 206 -18.20 -13.69 -7.76
CA SER A 206 -18.23 -12.22 -7.72
C SER A 206 -18.79 -11.66 -9.03
N LYS A 207 -18.93 -10.33 -9.13
CA LYS A 207 -19.29 -9.67 -10.41
C LYS A 207 -18.22 -9.88 -11.49
N ASN A 208 -16.99 -10.15 -11.08
CA ASN A 208 -15.85 -10.46 -11.94
C ASN A 208 -15.42 -11.91 -11.67
N GLU A 209 -14.88 -12.61 -12.67
CA GLU A 209 -14.40 -13.99 -12.47
C GLU A 209 -13.12 -14.04 -11.61
N CYS A 210 -12.46 -12.89 -11.44
CA CYS A 210 -11.25 -12.71 -10.66
C CYS A 210 -11.41 -11.54 -9.69
N GLU A 211 -10.77 -11.64 -8.53
CA GLU A 211 -10.64 -10.56 -7.55
C GLU A 211 -9.18 -10.40 -7.16
N MET A 212 -8.89 -9.32 -6.45
CA MET A 212 -7.55 -8.98 -5.98
C MET A 212 -7.56 -8.84 -4.48
N SER A 213 -6.50 -9.37 -3.87
CA SER A 213 -6.33 -9.46 -2.43
C SER A 213 -4.90 -9.12 -2.07
N GLU A 214 -4.67 -8.92 -0.77
CA GLU A 214 -3.38 -8.52 -0.23
C GLU A 214 -2.92 -9.40 0.93
N LEU A 215 -1.61 -9.56 1.01
CA LEU A 215 -0.92 -10.22 2.11
C LEU A 215 0.07 -9.25 2.74
N LEU A 216 0.03 -9.12 4.06
CA LEU A 216 1.07 -8.47 4.84
C LEU A 216 2.21 -9.47 5.06
N VAL A 217 3.41 -9.13 4.59
CA VAL A 217 4.62 -9.94 4.79
C VAL A 217 5.53 -9.23 5.78
N TYR A 218 5.91 -9.91 6.86
CA TYR A 218 6.73 -9.33 7.94
C TYR A 218 8.09 -10.00 8.04
N GLY A 219 9.07 -9.30 8.62
CA GLY A 219 10.43 -9.82 8.78
C GLY A 219 11.25 -9.78 7.49
N VAL A 220 10.89 -8.88 6.58
CA VAL A 220 11.47 -8.76 5.24
C VAL A 220 12.90 -8.24 5.31
N ASN A 221 13.83 -8.92 4.65
CA ASN A 221 15.10 -8.32 4.30
C ASN A 221 14.95 -7.59 2.96
N PRO A 222 14.92 -6.24 2.93
CA PRO A 222 14.62 -5.48 1.71
C PRO A 222 15.74 -5.51 0.66
N TYR A 223 16.83 -6.24 0.95
CA TYR A 223 17.95 -6.49 0.04
C TYR A 223 18.01 -7.95 -0.42
N SER A 224 17.04 -8.79 -0.06
CA SER A 224 16.90 -10.12 -0.64
C SER A 224 16.79 -10.00 -2.17
N GLU A 225 17.58 -10.80 -2.88
CA GLU A 225 17.59 -10.85 -4.34
C GLU A 225 16.25 -11.37 -4.87
N ASN A 226 15.71 -12.42 -4.25
CA ASN A 226 14.44 -13.02 -4.64
C ASN A 226 13.29 -12.02 -4.49
N ILE A 227 13.15 -11.40 -3.31
CA ILE A 227 12.11 -10.40 -3.04
C ILE A 227 12.26 -9.20 -3.97
N THR A 228 13.49 -8.66 -4.11
CA THR A 228 13.72 -7.49 -4.97
C THR A 228 13.41 -7.80 -6.43
N LYS A 229 13.75 -8.99 -6.93
CA LYS A 229 13.43 -9.43 -8.28
C LYS A 229 11.92 -9.57 -8.48
N PHE A 230 11.23 -10.20 -7.53
CA PHE A 230 9.77 -10.34 -7.53
C PHE A 230 9.07 -8.97 -7.62
N LEU A 231 9.43 -8.03 -6.74
CA LEU A 231 8.83 -6.69 -6.71
C LEU A 231 9.15 -5.84 -7.96
N LYS A 232 10.35 -5.99 -8.53
CA LYS A 232 10.68 -5.38 -9.83
C LYS A 232 9.84 -5.96 -10.97
N ASN A 233 9.60 -7.28 -10.96
CA ASN A 233 8.83 -7.95 -11.98
C ASN A 233 7.36 -7.48 -11.98
N ILE A 234 6.71 -7.36 -10.83
CA ILE A 234 5.33 -6.87 -10.77
C ILE A 234 5.22 -5.43 -11.27
N LYS A 235 6.15 -4.55 -10.87
CA LYS A 235 6.19 -3.18 -11.40
C LYS A 235 6.36 -3.16 -12.91
N GLN A 236 7.21 -4.02 -13.46
CA GLN A 236 7.39 -4.13 -14.90
C GLN A 236 6.16 -4.70 -15.61
N LYS A 237 5.48 -5.71 -15.04
CA LYS A 237 4.19 -6.22 -15.54
C LYS A 237 3.17 -5.10 -15.68
N ARG A 238 3.04 -4.25 -14.65
CA ARG A 238 2.14 -3.09 -14.67
C ARG A 238 2.48 -2.10 -15.78
N ILE A 239 3.75 -1.71 -15.91
CA ILE A 239 4.21 -0.81 -16.98
C ILE A 239 3.92 -1.42 -18.37
N ASN A 240 4.24 -2.70 -18.56
CA ASN A 240 4.01 -3.40 -19.83
C ASN A 240 2.52 -3.46 -20.18
N MET A 241 1.67 -3.78 -19.20
CA MET A 241 0.22 -3.80 -19.40
C MET A 241 -0.30 -2.42 -19.81
N ILE A 242 0.10 -1.34 -19.11
CA ILE A 242 -0.33 0.02 -19.46
C ILE A 242 0.09 0.39 -20.89
N ASN A 243 1.35 0.11 -21.26
CA ASN A 243 1.84 0.39 -22.61
C ASN A 243 1.05 -0.39 -23.66
N ASN A 244 0.82 -1.68 -23.45
CA ASN A 244 0.06 -2.52 -24.37
C ASN A 244 -1.40 -2.05 -24.49
N PHE A 245 -2.03 -1.66 -23.38
CA PHE A 245 -3.37 -1.08 -23.36
C PHE A 245 -3.42 0.19 -24.19
N ILE A 246 -2.50 1.13 -23.95
CA ILE A 246 -2.43 2.41 -24.67
C ILE A 246 -2.22 2.18 -26.17
N GLU A 247 -1.34 1.26 -26.57
CA GLU A 247 -1.11 0.95 -27.98
C GLU A 247 -2.34 0.36 -28.66
N ASP A 248 -3.07 -0.54 -28.01
CA ASP A 248 -4.32 -1.06 -28.57
C ASP A 248 -5.45 0.01 -28.58
N ALA A 249 -5.48 0.90 -27.59
CA ALA A 249 -6.39 2.03 -27.57
C ALA A 249 -6.10 3.01 -28.73
N LYS A 250 -4.83 3.28 -29.05
CA LYS A 250 -4.43 4.11 -30.21
C LYS A 250 -4.92 3.52 -31.53
N LYS A 251 -4.84 2.19 -31.71
CA LYS A 251 -5.39 1.52 -32.90
C LYS A 251 -6.90 1.67 -32.99
N THR A 252 -7.58 1.63 -31.85
CA THR A 252 -9.04 1.74 -31.74
C THR A 252 -9.52 3.17 -32.00
N TYR A 253 -8.82 4.16 -31.46
CA TYR A 253 -9.15 5.59 -31.55
C TYR A 253 -7.93 6.41 -31.99
N PRO A 254 -7.57 6.36 -33.28
CA PRO A 254 -6.33 6.97 -33.78
C PRO A 254 -6.27 8.50 -33.63
N LEU A 255 -7.43 9.16 -33.49
CA LEU A 255 -7.51 10.62 -33.33
C LEU A 255 -7.31 11.10 -31.88
N THR A 256 -7.32 10.21 -30.88
CA THR A 256 -7.32 10.59 -29.46
C THR A 256 -5.90 10.77 -28.87
N ASN A 257 -4.86 10.31 -29.57
CA ASN A 257 -3.44 10.48 -29.21
C ASN A 257 -3.11 10.20 -27.73
N PHE A 258 -3.36 8.97 -27.28
CA PHE A 258 -3.03 8.54 -25.92
C PHE A 258 -1.52 8.51 -25.66
N SER A 259 -1.09 8.75 -24.43
CA SER A 259 0.32 8.60 -24.04
C SER A 259 0.50 8.10 -22.61
N PHE A 260 1.58 7.33 -22.38
CA PHE A 260 1.96 6.89 -21.05
C PHE A 260 2.31 8.06 -20.14
N ASP A 261 3.00 9.08 -20.65
CA ASP A 261 3.40 10.25 -19.86
C ASP A 261 2.19 11.06 -19.38
N GLU A 262 1.17 11.23 -20.22
CA GLU A 262 -0.08 11.88 -19.82
C GLU A 262 -0.83 11.04 -18.76
N PHE A 263 -0.95 9.72 -18.98
CA PHE A 263 -1.50 8.80 -17.98
C PHE A 263 -0.77 8.91 -16.64
N SER A 264 0.56 8.83 -16.68
CA SER A 264 1.45 8.85 -15.52
C SER A 264 1.29 10.13 -14.69
N ASN A 265 1.17 11.28 -15.37
CA ASN A 265 0.93 12.56 -14.72
C ASN A 265 -0.49 12.67 -14.12
N CYS A 266 -1.50 12.24 -14.87
CA CYS A 266 -2.90 12.27 -14.44
C CYS A 266 -3.18 11.37 -13.24
N TYR A 267 -2.58 10.19 -13.19
CA TYR A 267 -2.82 9.19 -12.14
C TYR A 267 -1.69 9.04 -11.14
N ASP A 268 -0.70 9.96 -11.16
CA ASP A 268 0.49 9.95 -10.29
C ASP A 268 1.11 8.56 -10.18
N PHE A 269 1.54 8.02 -11.33
CA PHE A 269 2.08 6.67 -11.40
C PHE A 269 3.36 6.50 -10.58
N LYS A 270 4.07 7.59 -10.28
CA LYS A 270 5.20 7.54 -9.36
C LYS A 270 4.76 7.07 -7.96
N LYS A 271 3.63 7.59 -7.49
CA LYS A 271 3.02 7.23 -6.21
C LYS A 271 2.25 5.90 -6.34
N TYR A 272 1.26 5.85 -7.22
CA TYR A 272 0.30 4.75 -7.28
C TYR A 272 0.67 3.62 -8.25
N GLY A 273 1.85 3.64 -8.86
CA GLY A 273 2.28 2.60 -9.81
C GLY A 273 2.56 1.24 -9.18
N ASN A 274 2.69 1.20 -7.84
CA ASN A 274 2.80 -0.03 -7.08
C ASN A 274 1.46 -0.52 -6.52
N LEU A 275 0.36 0.18 -6.78
CA LEU A 275 -0.96 -0.28 -6.36
C LEU A 275 -1.50 -1.34 -7.32
N MET A 276 -2.30 -2.23 -6.75
CA MET A 276 -3.18 -3.10 -7.51
C MET A 276 -4.18 -2.29 -8.35
N ASN A 277 -4.89 -2.96 -9.24
CA ASN A 277 -6.04 -2.42 -9.99
C ASN A 277 -5.64 -1.35 -11.02
N ILE A 278 -4.37 -1.36 -11.44
CA ILE A 278 -3.82 -0.37 -12.36
C ILE A 278 -4.51 -0.39 -13.74
N HIS A 279 -5.08 -1.53 -14.14
CA HIS A 279 -5.87 -1.68 -15.37
C HIS A 279 -7.11 -0.78 -15.39
N TRP A 280 -7.76 -0.54 -14.24
CA TRP A 280 -8.87 0.41 -14.13
C TRP A 280 -8.43 1.85 -14.36
N ARG A 281 -7.23 2.22 -13.87
CA ARG A 281 -6.71 3.58 -14.04
C ARG A 281 -6.42 3.89 -15.50
N VAL A 282 -5.77 2.98 -16.24
CA VAL A 282 -5.51 3.18 -17.68
C VAL A 282 -6.80 3.15 -18.49
N PHE A 283 -7.78 2.33 -18.09
CA PHE A 283 -9.11 2.35 -18.68
C PHE A 283 -9.81 3.70 -18.48
N HIS A 284 -9.86 4.24 -17.26
CA HIS A 284 -10.46 5.56 -16.99
C HIS A 284 -9.74 6.70 -17.72
N TYR A 285 -8.40 6.65 -17.77
CA TYR A 285 -7.61 7.57 -18.58
C TYR A 285 -8.04 7.55 -20.05
N THR A 286 -8.07 6.37 -20.67
CA THR A 286 -8.43 6.24 -22.08
C THR A 286 -9.88 6.65 -22.36
N GLN A 287 -10.82 6.32 -21.47
CA GLN A 287 -12.21 6.75 -21.59
C GLN A 287 -12.35 8.27 -21.51
N THR A 288 -11.77 8.90 -20.49
CA THR A 288 -11.88 10.36 -20.32
C THR A 288 -11.20 11.13 -21.44
N LYS A 289 -10.01 10.69 -21.86
CA LYS A 289 -9.27 11.31 -22.96
C LYS A 289 -10.03 11.19 -24.29
N HIS A 290 -10.63 10.03 -24.55
CA HIS A 290 -11.47 9.84 -25.73
C HIS A 290 -12.74 10.70 -25.67
N ALA A 291 -13.38 10.77 -24.50
CA ALA A 291 -14.57 11.59 -24.32
C ALA A 291 -14.29 13.09 -24.55
N VAL A 292 -13.17 13.59 -24.02
CA VAL A 292 -12.72 14.96 -24.30
C VAL A 292 -12.46 15.13 -25.78
N THR A 293 -11.76 14.20 -26.45
CA THR A 293 -11.54 14.26 -27.91
C THR A 293 -12.84 14.41 -28.70
N CYS A 294 -13.86 13.62 -28.37
CA CYS A 294 -15.18 13.69 -29.01
C CYS A 294 -15.92 15.00 -28.74
N ALA A 295 -15.67 15.64 -27.59
CA ALA A 295 -16.20 16.97 -27.28
C ALA A 295 -15.43 18.09 -28.02
N THR A 296 -14.10 17.97 -28.13
CA THR A 296 -13.18 18.95 -28.72
C THR A 296 -13.18 18.96 -30.24
N SER A 297 -13.50 17.84 -30.90
CA SER A 297 -13.52 17.74 -32.37
C SER A 297 -14.48 18.73 -33.05
N LYS A 298 -15.37 19.37 -32.28
CA LYS A 298 -16.26 20.44 -32.72
C LYS A 298 -15.63 21.85 -32.74
N PHE A 299 -14.43 22.03 -32.17
CA PHE A 299 -13.88 23.36 -31.84
C PHE A 299 -12.45 23.65 -32.34
N HIS A 300 -11.91 22.88 -33.30
CA HIS A 300 -10.58 23.11 -33.93
C HIS A 300 -9.42 23.40 -32.94
N SER A 301 -9.46 22.82 -31.74
CA SER A 301 -8.47 23.08 -30.68
C SER A 301 -7.62 21.85 -30.40
N ASP A 302 -6.42 22.06 -29.89
CA ASP A 302 -5.50 20.98 -29.54
C ASP A 302 -6.08 20.12 -28.41
N ILE A 303 -6.40 18.86 -28.73
CA ILE A 303 -6.97 17.84 -27.83
C ILE A 303 -6.07 17.64 -26.60
N ASN A 304 -4.76 17.69 -26.77
CA ASN A 304 -3.80 17.49 -25.68
C ASN A 304 -3.85 18.63 -24.68
N SER A 305 -3.79 19.87 -25.15
CA SER A 305 -3.95 21.05 -24.32
C SER A 305 -5.30 21.08 -23.61
N GLN A 306 -6.40 20.74 -24.29
CA GLN A 306 -7.72 20.70 -23.65
C GLN A 306 -7.81 19.65 -22.55
N TYR A 307 -7.37 18.42 -22.81
CA TYR A 307 -7.40 17.38 -21.79
C TYR A 307 -6.54 17.76 -20.59
N LYS A 308 -5.31 18.25 -20.83
CA LYS A 308 -4.41 18.71 -19.77
C LYS A 308 -5.07 19.79 -18.91
N ASN A 309 -5.72 20.78 -19.53
CA ASN A 309 -6.39 21.86 -18.80
C ASN A 309 -7.56 21.32 -17.94
N ILE A 310 -8.37 20.40 -18.47
CA ILE A 310 -9.46 19.79 -17.67
C ILE A 310 -8.88 18.98 -16.52
N MET A 311 -7.83 18.19 -16.76
CA MET A 311 -7.24 17.31 -15.74
C MET A 311 -6.43 18.04 -14.66
N GLN A 312 -6.12 19.34 -14.84
CA GLN A 312 -5.55 20.14 -13.75
C GLN A 312 -6.51 20.26 -12.57
N ASP A 313 -7.80 20.47 -12.86
CA ASP A 313 -8.85 20.62 -11.84
C ASP A 313 -9.57 19.30 -11.52
N PHE A 314 -9.48 18.31 -12.42
CA PHE A 314 -10.21 17.03 -12.35
C PHE A 314 -9.27 15.82 -12.43
N LYS A 315 -8.12 15.91 -11.77
CA LYS A 315 -7.09 14.86 -11.79
C LYS A 315 -7.70 13.49 -11.42
N GLY A 316 -7.60 12.53 -12.35
CA GLY A 316 -8.10 11.16 -12.15
C GLY A 316 -9.62 10.99 -12.17
N ALA A 317 -10.39 12.02 -12.55
CA ALA A 317 -11.85 11.98 -12.61
C ALA A 317 -12.37 10.91 -13.59
N SER A 318 -13.60 10.41 -13.34
CA SER A 318 -14.30 9.55 -14.28
C SER A 318 -15.02 10.36 -15.38
N VAL A 319 -15.46 9.68 -16.44
CA VAL A 319 -16.33 10.29 -17.47
C VAL A 319 -17.59 10.90 -16.85
N ASP A 320 -18.19 10.21 -15.88
CA ASP A 320 -19.42 10.69 -15.23
C ASP A 320 -19.17 11.95 -14.40
N THR A 321 -18.05 12.02 -13.68
CA THR A 321 -17.64 13.24 -12.97
C THR A 321 -17.47 14.40 -13.96
N LEU A 322 -16.84 14.17 -15.12
CA LEU A 322 -16.69 15.22 -16.13
C LEU A 322 -18.02 15.68 -16.73
N LYS A 323 -18.97 14.76 -16.94
CA LYS A 323 -20.34 15.08 -17.39
C LYS A 323 -21.10 15.92 -16.37
N GLN A 324 -21.11 15.49 -15.11
CA GLN A 324 -21.81 16.17 -14.01
C GLN A 324 -21.29 17.60 -13.81
N ASN A 325 -20.00 17.85 -14.11
CA ASN A 325 -19.38 19.16 -14.03
C ASN A 325 -19.37 19.93 -15.35
N GLY A 326 -20.13 19.47 -16.36
CA GLY A 326 -20.29 20.16 -17.65
C GLY A 326 -19.01 20.27 -18.48
N LYS A 327 -17.98 19.46 -18.18
CA LYS A 327 -16.71 19.46 -18.92
C LYS A 327 -16.79 18.69 -20.23
N ILE A 328 -17.71 17.72 -20.31
CA ILE A 328 -18.05 17.01 -21.54
C ILE A 328 -19.58 16.83 -21.64
N PRO A 329 -20.14 16.73 -22.86
CA PRO A 329 -21.57 16.47 -23.07
C PRO A 329 -22.05 15.12 -22.51
N HIS A 330 -23.29 15.08 -22.02
CA HIS A 330 -23.93 13.87 -21.49
C HIS A 330 -24.17 12.76 -22.53
N ASN A 331 -24.21 13.10 -23.83
CA ASN A 331 -24.47 12.15 -24.89
C ASN A 331 -23.23 11.36 -25.36
N ILE A 332 -22.04 11.66 -24.83
CA ILE A 332 -20.81 10.89 -25.11
C ILE A 332 -20.80 9.62 -24.26
N ASN A 333 -21.12 8.48 -24.87
CA ASN A 333 -21.29 7.19 -24.17
C ASN A 333 -20.65 5.99 -24.90
N ASP A 334 -20.04 6.17 -26.06
CA ASP A 334 -19.49 5.04 -26.83
C ASP A 334 -18.07 4.68 -26.38
N PHE A 335 -17.98 3.72 -25.46
CA PHE A 335 -16.71 3.19 -24.93
C PHE A 335 -16.60 1.67 -25.11
N HIS A 336 -17.48 1.04 -25.90
CA HIS A 336 -17.57 -0.42 -26.00
C HIS A 336 -16.26 -1.08 -26.45
N ALA A 337 -15.48 -0.41 -27.30
CA ALA A 337 -14.18 -0.93 -27.71
C ALA A 337 -13.14 -0.85 -26.57
N LEU A 338 -13.18 0.18 -25.72
CA LEU A 338 -12.35 0.25 -24.51
C LEU A 338 -12.76 -0.81 -23.48
N ASP A 339 -14.06 -1.12 -23.35
CA ASP A 339 -14.54 -2.19 -22.46
C ASP A 339 -13.96 -3.56 -22.86
N LYS A 340 -13.79 -3.81 -24.17
CA LYS A 340 -13.11 -5.02 -24.66
C LYS A 340 -11.63 -5.04 -24.29
N LEU A 341 -10.94 -3.90 -24.35
CA LEU A 341 -9.54 -3.79 -23.92
C LEU A 341 -9.42 -4.01 -22.41
N LEU A 342 -10.33 -3.44 -21.61
CA LEU A 342 -10.40 -3.69 -20.18
C LEU A 342 -10.53 -5.19 -19.88
N LYS A 343 -11.45 -5.89 -20.53
CA LYS A 343 -11.60 -7.35 -20.35
C LYS A 343 -10.35 -8.14 -20.74
N LYS A 344 -9.61 -7.68 -21.76
CA LYS A 344 -8.37 -8.31 -22.21
C LYS A 344 -7.22 -8.13 -21.20
N TYR A 345 -7.14 -6.98 -20.52
CA TYR A 345 -5.99 -6.63 -19.68
C TYR A 345 -6.23 -6.75 -18.18
N ALA A 346 -7.48 -6.69 -17.72
CA ALA A 346 -7.85 -7.02 -16.35
C ALA A 346 -7.56 -8.50 -16.06
N PRO A 347 -7.33 -8.89 -14.80
CA PRO A 347 -7.27 -10.30 -14.42
C PRO A 347 -8.52 -11.06 -14.87
N HIS A 348 -8.32 -12.15 -15.62
CA HIS A 348 -9.41 -12.97 -16.17
C HIS A 348 -8.98 -14.42 -16.35
N PHE A 349 -9.93 -15.30 -16.64
CA PHE A 349 -9.64 -16.68 -17.00
C PHE A 349 -9.60 -16.85 -18.53
N GLU A 350 -8.55 -17.52 -19.02
CA GLU A 350 -8.46 -18.00 -20.40
C GLU A 350 -8.14 -19.49 -20.37
N ASN A 351 -9.02 -20.33 -20.95
CA ASN A 351 -8.88 -21.79 -20.97
C ASN A 351 -8.62 -22.41 -19.59
N GLY A 352 -9.32 -21.91 -18.55
CA GLY A 352 -9.21 -22.38 -17.18
C GLY A 352 -7.96 -21.91 -16.43
N LYS A 353 -7.14 -21.02 -17.01
CA LYS A 353 -5.96 -20.45 -16.37
C LYS A 353 -6.19 -18.97 -16.05
N LEU A 354 -5.75 -18.56 -14.86
CA LEU A 354 -5.74 -17.16 -14.46
C LEU A 354 -4.67 -16.41 -15.26
N ILE A 355 -5.08 -15.38 -15.99
CA ILE A 355 -4.22 -14.44 -16.68
C ILE A 355 -4.13 -13.17 -15.84
N ALA A 356 -2.96 -12.92 -15.24
CA ALA A 356 -2.69 -11.76 -14.39
C ALA A 356 -1.61 -10.86 -15.02
N SER A 357 -1.99 -10.09 -16.03
CA SER A 357 -1.05 -9.27 -16.83
C SER A 357 -0.46 -8.07 -16.09
N SER A 358 -1.10 -7.63 -15.01
CA SER A 358 -0.66 -6.49 -14.18
C SER A 358 -0.59 -6.80 -12.69
N GLU A 359 -0.86 -8.05 -12.29
CA GLU A 359 -0.93 -8.47 -10.89
C GLU A 359 -0.08 -9.73 -10.67
N ASN A 360 0.25 -10.03 -9.42
CA ASN A 360 0.82 -11.33 -9.07
C ASN A 360 -0.28 -12.38 -9.01
N THR A 361 0.08 -13.64 -9.23
CA THR A 361 -0.73 -14.77 -8.77
C THR A 361 -0.36 -15.13 -7.33
N PHE A 362 -1.24 -15.83 -6.63
CA PHE A 362 -0.93 -16.31 -5.27
C PHE A 362 0.34 -17.18 -5.26
N GLU A 363 0.47 -18.07 -6.24
CA GLU A 363 1.61 -18.98 -6.39
C GLU A 363 2.93 -18.21 -6.61
N GLU A 364 2.91 -17.15 -7.43
CA GLU A 364 4.08 -16.27 -7.62
C GLU A 364 4.51 -15.59 -6.31
N VAL A 365 3.55 -15.19 -5.47
CA VAL A 365 3.86 -14.65 -4.14
C VAL A 365 4.53 -15.73 -3.29
N ILE A 366 3.92 -16.90 -3.15
CA ILE A 366 4.49 -17.98 -2.31
C ILE A 366 5.89 -18.38 -2.78
N ASP A 367 6.10 -18.52 -4.09
CA ASP A 367 7.40 -18.86 -4.66
C ASP A 367 8.48 -17.81 -4.38
N ALA A 368 8.11 -16.52 -4.29
CA ALA A 368 9.06 -15.45 -3.98
C ALA A 368 9.54 -15.44 -2.52
N PHE A 369 8.75 -15.98 -1.59
CA PHE A 369 9.01 -15.87 -0.14
C PHE A 369 9.27 -17.21 0.56
N LYS A 370 9.01 -18.37 -0.07
CA LYS A 370 9.12 -19.70 0.57
C LYS A 370 10.49 -20.03 1.18
N ASP A 371 11.57 -19.50 0.62
CA ASP A 371 12.95 -19.76 1.07
C ASP A 371 13.48 -18.69 2.04
N GLU A 372 12.67 -17.67 2.35
CA GLU A 372 13.04 -16.57 3.23
C GLU A 372 12.86 -16.98 4.70
N LYS A 373 13.96 -16.99 5.47
CA LYS A 373 13.98 -17.63 6.81
C LYS A 373 13.18 -16.90 7.89
N ASN A 374 13.10 -15.57 7.80
CA ASN A 374 12.56 -14.74 8.89
C ASN A 374 11.14 -14.22 8.59
N VAL A 375 10.53 -14.69 7.49
CA VAL A 375 9.26 -14.13 7.03
C VAL A 375 8.06 -14.97 7.46
N PHE A 376 6.96 -14.29 7.69
CA PHE A 376 5.63 -14.89 7.68
C PHE A 376 4.64 -13.92 7.04
N MET A 377 3.50 -14.45 6.64
CA MET A 377 2.44 -13.72 5.98
C MET A 377 1.19 -13.67 6.86
N ALA A 378 0.40 -12.62 6.65
CA ALA A 378 -0.93 -12.47 7.18
C ALA A 378 -1.89 -11.99 6.09
N PHE A 379 -3.16 -12.36 6.18
CA PHE A 379 -4.19 -11.72 5.36
C PHE A 379 -4.29 -10.24 5.74
N ALA A 380 -4.13 -9.35 4.76
CA ALA A 380 -4.38 -7.93 4.92
C ALA A 380 -5.89 -7.68 4.87
N HIS A 381 -6.40 -6.92 5.86
CA HIS A 381 -7.78 -6.46 5.99
C HIS A 381 -8.86 -7.38 5.35
N PRO A 382 -8.90 -8.71 5.68
CA PRO A 382 -9.73 -9.69 4.97
C PRO A 382 -11.24 -9.44 5.05
N GLY A 383 -11.70 -8.49 5.87
CA GLY A 383 -13.06 -7.97 5.84
C GLY A 383 -13.45 -7.42 4.47
N TYR A 384 -12.56 -6.73 3.77
CA TYR A 384 -12.82 -6.25 2.41
C TYR A 384 -12.94 -7.42 1.43
N PHE A 385 -11.95 -8.32 1.45
CA PHE A 385 -11.97 -9.57 0.69
C PHE A 385 -13.30 -10.33 0.85
N SER A 386 -13.81 -10.44 2.09
CA SER A 386 -15.02 -11.21 2.39
C SER A 386 -16.29 -10.67 1.73
N ASN A 387 -16.34 -9.39 1.36
CA ASN A 387 -17.47 -8.81 0.63
C ASN A 387 -17.45 -9.14 -0.87
N HIS A 388 -16.30 -9.56 -1.39
CA HIS A 388 -16.09 -9.82 -2.81
C HIS A 388 -16.12 -11.31 -3.17
N VAL A 389 -16.17 -12.21 -2.17
CA VAL A 389 -16.23 -13.65 -2.40
C VAL A 389 -17.44 -14.29 -1.73
N THR A 390 -18.09 -15.22 -2.42
CA THR A 390 -19.29 -15.89 -1.90
C THR A 390 -19.01 -16.84 -0.75
N ASN A 391 -17.81 -17.44 -0.69
CA ASN A 391 -17.38 -18.28 0.41
C ASN A 391 -15.97 -17.87 0.89
N PRO A 392 -15.87 -16.83 1.73
CA PRO A 392 -14.59 -16.36 2.26
C PRO A 392 -13.82 -17.45 2.99
N SER A 393 -14.53 -18.34 3.72
CA SER A 393 -13.92 -19.41 4.50
C SER A 393 -13.15 -20.41 3.65
N GLU A 394 -13.73 -20.87 2.55
CA GLU A 394 -13.06 -21.81 1.64
C GLU A 394 -11.82 -21.19 0.99
N SER A 395 -11.89 -19.91 0.63
CA SER A 395 -10.79 -19.22 -0.02
C SER A 395 -9.63 -18.98 0.96
N LEU A 396 -9.92 -18.50 2.18
CA LEU A 396 -8.91 -18.36 3.22
C LEU A 396 -8.27 -19.70 3.57
N LYS A 397 -9.07 -20.76 3.66
CA LYS A 397 -8.58 -22.13 3.87
C LYS A 397 -7.65 -22.58 2.73
N TYR A 398 -8.05 -22.37 1.47
CA TYR A 398 -7.23 -22.69 0.30
C TYR A 398 -5.87 -21.96 0.36
N PHE A 399 -5.86 -20.64 0.54
CA PHE A 399 -4.62 -19.88 0.59
C PHE A 399 -3.74 -20.31 1.77
N THR A 400 -4.34 -20.55 2.94
CA THR A 400 -3.60 -20.99 4.12
C THR A 400 -2.92 -22.34 3.87
N GLN A 401 -3.66 -23.32 3.33
CA GLN A 401 -3.14 -24.67 3.03
C GLN A 401 -2.07 -24.68 1.93
N ASN A 402 -2.19 -23.80 0.93
CA ASN A 402 -1.26 -23.72 -0.20
C ASN A 402 -0.11 -22.73 0.03
N SER A 403 -0.08 -22.02 1.17
CA SER A 403 0.98 -21.06 1.51
C SER A 403 2.32 -21.69 1.92
N GLN A 404 2.42 -23.02 1.94
CA GLN A 404 3.58 -23.75 2.48
C GLN A 404 3.90 -23.38 3.94
N GLY A 405 2.88 -22.99 4.71
CA GLY A 405 3.02 -22.58 6.11
C GLY A 405 3.53 -21.15 6.30
N LEU A 406 3.61 -20.34 5.23
CA LEU A 406 3.97 -18.93 5.33
C LEU A 406 2.86 -18.10 5.98
N ILE A 407 1.59 -18.38 5.67
CA ILE A 407 0.45 -17.67 6.28
C ILE A 407 0.24 -18.20 7.69
N LYS A 408 0.46 -17.34 8.68
CA LYS A 408 0.40 -17.67 10.12
C LYS A 408 -0.49 -16.74 10.93
N ALA A 409 -0.98 -15.67 10.32
CA ALA A 409 -1.79 -14.66 10.99
C ALA A 409 -2.86 -14.08 10.06
N SER A 410 -3.75 -13.29 10.63
CA SER A 410 -4.76 -12.53 9.91
C SER A 410 -4.96 -11.17 10.57
N GLU A 411 -5.19 -10.13 9.77
CA GLU A 411 -5.54 -8.82 10.28
C GLU A 411 -6.98 -8.78 10.80
N SER A 412 -7.09 -9.15 12.08
CA SER A 412 -8.35 -9.19 12.83
C SER A 412 -8.72 -7.84 13.42
N TYR A 413 -7.75 -6.94 13.60
CA TYR A 413 -7.96 -5.61 14.18
C TYR A 413 -7.54 -4.52 13.19
N HIS A 414 -8.44 -4.16 12.30
CA HIS A 414 -8.24 -3.09 11.32
C HIS A 414 -9.04 -1.84 11.69
N GLN A 415 -8.46 -0.64 11.51
CA GLN A 415 -9.13 0.61 11.88
C GLN A 415 -10.45 0.81 11.13
N ALA A 416 -10.51 0.43 9.85
CA ALA A 416 -11.70 0.62 9.04
C ALA A 416 -12.85 -0.36 9.37
N TYR A 417 -12.59 -1.45 10.10
CA TYR A 417 -13.65 -2.40 10.50
C TYR A 417 -14.71 -1.79 11.42
N ARG A 418 -14.44 -0.64 12.04
CA ARG A 418 -15.43 0.12 12.81
C ARG A 418 -16.63 0.59 11.96
N ASN A 419 -16.44 0.70 10.65
CA ASN A 419 -17.46 1.12 9.69
C ASN A 419 -18.09 -0.06 8.94
N MET A 420 -17.67 -1.30 9.24
CA MET A 420 -18.20 -2.52 8.62
C MET A 420 -19.26 -3.18 9.49
N ASP A 421 -20.08 -4.05 8.87
CA ASP A 421 -21.02 -4.89 9.62
C ASP A 421 -20.25 -5.79 10.60
N LYS A 422 -20.54 -5.62 11.88
CA LYS A 422 -19.92 -6.35 12.97
C LYS A 422 -20.05 -7.87 12.81
N ASN A 423 -21.16 -8.37 12.28
CA ASN A 423 -21.38 -9.80 12.07
C ASN A 423 -20.41 -10.38 11.02
N ILE A 424 -20.09 -9.61 9.98
CA ILE A 424 -19.12 -10.02 8.95
C ILE A 424 -17.75 -10.19 9.60
N ILE A 425 -17.32 -9.20 10.39
CA ILE A 425 -16.01 -9.22 11.06
C ILE A 425 -15.92 -10.35 12.10
N GLU A 426 -16.96 -10.56 12.92
CA GLU A 426 -16.97 -11.65 13.91
C GLU A 426 -16.95 -13.04 13.26
N ASN A 427 -17.69 -13.22 12.16
CA ASN A 427 -17.67 -14.48 11.41
C ASN A 427 -16.31 -14.73 10.76
N LEU A 428 -15.69 -13.70 10.19
CA LEU A 428 -14.36 -13.79 9.61
C LEU A 428 -13.31 -14.14 10.66
N GLN A 429 -13.36 -13.51 11.84
CA GLN A 429 -12.46 -13.81 12.95
C GLN A 429 -12.59 -15.28 13.39
N LYS A 430 -13.82 -15.79 13.56
CA LYS A 430 -14.05 -17.21 13.88
C LYS A 430 -13.48 -18.15 12.80
N GLN A 431 -13.59 -17.77 11.52
CA GLN A 431 -13.01 -18.53 10.42
C GLN A 431 -11.49 -18.56 10.50
N THR A 432 -10.84 -17.41 10.70
CA THR A 432 -9.37 -17.33 10.81
C THR A 432 -8.86 -18.06 12.05
N GLU A 433 -9.60 -18.04 13.15
CA GLU A 433 -9.31 -18.83 14.36
C GLU A 433 -9.42 -20.34 14.09
N SER A 434 -10.42 -20.78 13.32
CA SER A 434 -10.55 -22.19 12.92
C SER A 434 -9.41 -22.70 12.03
N LEU A 435 -8.68 -21.78 11.39
CA LEU A 435 -7.48 -22.06 10.61
C LEU A 435 -6.19 -21.97 11.45
N ASN A 436 -6.30 -21.79 12.77
CA ASN A 436 -5.18 -21.58 13.70
C ASN A 436 -4.30 -20.36 13.36
N LEU A 437 -4.90 -19.32 12.77
CA LEU A 437 -4.18 -18.08 12.46
C LEU A 437 -4.14 -17.17 13.68
N LEU A 438 -2.99 -16.55 13.92
CA LEU A 438 -2.84 -15.55 14.98
C LEU A 438 -3.55 -14.24 14.61
N ASN A 439 -4.12 -13.59 15.62
CA ASN A 439 -4.72 -12.27 15.46
C ASN A 439 -3.61 -11.19 15.43
N LEU A 440 -3.62 -10.35 14.40
CA LEU A 440 -2.86 -9.11 14.37
C LEU A 440 -3.73 -7.92 13.96
N GLY A 441 -3.14 -6.74 13.96
CA GLY A 441 -3.83 -5.51 13.59
C GLY A 441 -2.90 -4.40 13.13
N GLY A 442 -3.51 -3.43 12.48
CA GLY A 442 -2.86 -2.24 11.99
C GLY A 442 -3.89 -1.20 11.60
N ARG A 443 -3.42 0.01 11.36
CA ARG A 443 -4.30 1.14 11.06
C ARG A 443 -4.51 1.37 9.59
N ASP A 444 -3.64 0.78 8.77
CA ASP A 444 -3.59 1.03 7.34
C ASP A 444 -3.46 2.55 7.10
N ASN A 445 -2.46 3.12 7.77
CA ASN A 445 -2.27 4.56 7.81
C ASN A 445 -1.67 5.08 6.51
N HIS A 446 -2.43 5.93 5.82
CA HIS A 446 -2.02 6.62 4.59
C HIS A 446 -1.72 8.11 4.81
N GLY A 447 -1.86 8.61 6.05
CA GLY A 447 -1.74 10.03 6.37
C GLY A 447 -0.31 10.58 6.29
N LYS A 448 -0.19 11.91 6.31
CA LYS A 448 1.12 12.63 6.36
C LYS A 448 1.93 12.35 7.62
N LYS A 449 1.24 11.96 8.69
CA LYS A 449 1.77 11.67 10.01
C LYS A 449 1.37 10.26 10.41
N LEU A 450 2.06 9.71 11.40
CA LEU A 450 1.65 8.45 11.99
C LEU A 450 0.45 8.64 12.92
N PHE A 451 0.39 9.70 13.74
CA PHE A 451 -0.67 9.93 14.74
C PHE A 451 -1.46 11.23 14.54
#